data_AF-A0A7S3A2H4-F1
#
_entry.id   AF-A0A7S3A2H4-F1
#
_cell.length_a   1.000
_cell.length_b   1.000
_cell.length_c   1.000
_cell.angle_alpha   90.00
_cell.angle_beta   90.00
_cell.angle_gamma   90.00
#
_symmetry.space_group_name_H-M   'P 1'
#
loop_
_entity.id
_entity.type
_entity.pdbx_description
1 polymer ?
#
loop_
_entity_poly.entity_id
_entity_poly.type
_entity_poly.pdbx_seq_one_letter_code
_entity_poly.pdbx_strand_id
1 'polypeptide(L)'
;MRGSGPGGQAMQKSSNAVVAKHLPTGIQSRSHETRSVLRNKSLALASLEFKVDDHFRGEFSAKSILDENRRKKKLSKMRKTKKKLRKLKERQSESTTDDSQSFY
;
A
#
# COMPACT_ATOMS: atom_id res chain seq x y z
N MET A 1 20.63 -18.06 0.23
CA MET A 1 19.61 -17.71 1.25
C MET A 1 18.29 -18.38 0.83
N ARG A 2 17.54 -19.02 1.76
CA ARG A 2 16.26 -19.66 1.44
C ARG A 2 15.09 -18.74 1.82
N GLY A 3 14.03 -18.73 1.00
CA GLY A 3 12.81 -18.00 1.32
C GLY A 3 12.04 -18.69 2.44
N SER A 4 11.65 -17.95 3.47
CA SER A 4 10.69 -18.40 4.48
C SER A 4 9.32 -17.84 4.11
N GLY A 5 8.32 -18.71 3.95
CA GLY A 5 6.94 -18.30 3.67
C GLY A 5 6.05 -19.47 3.24
N PRO A 6 4.72 -19.31 3.33
CA PRO A 6 3.77 -20.28 2.81
C PRO A 6 3.89 -20.32 1.28
N GLY A 7 4.48 -21.40 0.77
CA GLY A 7 4.67 -21.64 -0.64
C GLY A 7 5.00 -23.10 -0.89
N GLY A 8 4.92 -23.53 -2.15
CA GLY A 8 5.20 -24.92 -2.52
C GLY A 8 6.64 -25.32 -2.20
N GLN A 9 6.85 -26.64 -2.03
CA GLN A 9 8.16 -27.22 -1.69
C GLN A 9 9.30 -26.76 -2.61
N ALA A 10 9.00 -26.53 -3.90
CA ALA A 10 9.96 -26.04 -4.89
C ALA A 10 10.51 -24.65 -4.54
N MET A 11 9.64 -23.73 -4.07
CA MET A 11 10.01 -22.35 -3.74
C MET A 11 10.90 -22.28 -2.48
N GLN A 12 10.67 -23.17 -1.52
CA GLN A 12 11.47 -23.22 -0.29
C GLN A 12 12.87 -23.84 -0.53
N LYS A 13 12.99 -24.77 -1.48
CA LYS A 13 14.26 -25.41 -1.82
C LYS A 13 15.16 -24.53 -2.69
N SER A 14 14.59 -23.65 -3.52
CA SER A 14 15.38 -22.77 -4.39
C SER A 14 16.18 -21.72 -3.59
N SER A 15 17.47 -21.60 -3.90
CA SER A 15 18.40 -20.67 -3.25
C SER A 15 18.61 -19.37 -4.04
N ASN A 16 17.57 -18.86 -4.68
CA ASN A 16 17.64 -17.71 -5.60
C ASN A 16 17.30 -16.35 -4.95
N ALA A 17 17.01 -16.33 -3.64
CA ALA A 17 16.74 -15.11 -2.90
C ALA A 17 18.02 -14.26 -2.75
N VAL A 18 17.92 -12.97 -3.09
CA VAL A 18 19.04 -12.01 -3.06
C VAL A 18 18.75 -10.90 -2.06
N VAL A 19 19.78 -10.46 -1.34
CA VAL A 19 19.73 -9.28 -0.47
C VAL A 19 20.76 -8.27 -0.96
N ALA A 20 20.32 -7.04 -1.24
CA ALA A 20 21.17 -5.91 -1.50
C ALA A 20 21.20 -5.01 -0.27
N LYS A 21 22.40 -4.58 0.15
CA LYS A 21 22.60 -3.68 1.30
C LYS A 21 23.40 -2.45 0.86
N HIS A 22 22.89 -1.27 1.19
CA HIS A 22 23.63 -0.03 1.06
C HIS A 22 24.49 0.14 2.32
N LEU A 23 25.82 0.10 2.17
CA LEU A 23 26.74 0.08 3.32
C LEU A 23 26.68 1.37 4.16
N PRO A 24 26.69 2.59 3.57
CA PRO A 24 26.70 3.83 4.35
C PRO A 24 25.43 4.04 5.20
N THR A 25 24.24 3.72 4.67
CA THR A 25 22.97 3.94 5.40
C THR A 25 22.45 2.70 6.11
N GLY A 26 23.04 1.52 5.87
CA GLY A 26 22.57 0.25 6.43
C GLY A 26 21.24 -0.27 5.87
N ILE A 27 20.62 0.44 4.92
CA ILE A 27 19.34 0.03 4.32
C ILE A 27 19.53 -1.25 3.50
N GLN A 28 18.60 -2.18 3.62
CA GLN A 28 18.60 -3.42 2.87
C GLN A 28 17.29 -3.68 2.12
N SER A 29 17.39 -4.36 0.98
CA SER A 29 16.25 -4.85 0.22
C SER A 29 16.45 -6.31 -0.17
N ARG A 30 15.43 -7.13 0.07
CA ARG A 30 15.39 -8.56 -0.29
C ARG A 30 14.46 -8.74 -1.49
N SER A 31 14.88 -9.50 -2.48
CA SER A 31 14.02 -9.95 -3.60
C SER A 31 14.06 -11.46 -3.76
N HIS A 32 12.88 -12.06 -3.90
CA HIS A 32 12.66 -13.49 -4.12
C HIS A 32 11.40 -13.69 -4.99
N GLU A 33 11.36 -13.00 -6.13
CA GLU A 33 10.19 -12.96 -7.01
C GLU A 33 10.27 -14.00 -8.12
N THR A 34 11.47 -14.22 -8.65
CA THR A 34 11.66 -15.05 -9.84
C THR A 34 12.59 -16.22 -9.56
N ARG A 35 12.54 -17.23 -10.44
CA ARG A 35 13.49 -18.34 -10.39
C ARG A 35 14.95 -17.93 -10.68
N SER A 36 15.18 -16.75 -11.27
CA SER A 36 16.50 -16.27 -11.71
C SER A 36 17.16 -15.35 -10.68
N VAL A 37 18.37 -15.71 -10.27
CA VAL A 37 19.21 -14.90 -9.35
C VAL A 37 19.55 -13.54 -9.95
N LEU A 38 19.91 -13.50 -11.23
CA LEU A 38 20.29 -12.25 -11.92
C LEU A 38 19.13 -11.26 -11.93
N ARG A 39 17.91 -11.75 -12.24
CA ARG A 39 16.72 -10.90 -12.23
C ARG A 39 16.37 -10.44 -10.81
N ASN A 40 16.47 -11.32 -9.82
CA ASN A 40 16.28 -10.95 -8.42
C ASN A 40 17.33 -9.93 -7.94
N LYS A 41 18.57 -9.99 -8.45
CA LYS A 41 19.62 -8.99 -8.16
C LYS A 41 19.24 -7.62 -8.72
N SER A 42 18.80 -7.54 -9.98
CA SER A 42 18.36 -6.27 -10.57
C SER A 42 17.16 -5.68 -9.83
N LEU A 43 16.19 -6.51 -9.45
CA LEU A 43 15.02 -6.08 -8.67
C LEU A 43 15.39 -5.61 -7.25
N ALA A 44 16.31 -6.32 -6.59
CA ALA A 44 16.81 -5.93 -5.27
C ALA A 44 17.55 -4.59 -5.32
N LEU A 45 18.37 -4.35 -6.34
CA LEU A 45 19.08 -3.08 -6.54
C LEU A 45 18.12 -1.93 -6.86
N ALA A 46 17.19 -2.10 -7.80
CA ALA A 46 16.19 -1.07 -8.12
C ALA A 46 15.34 -0.69 -6.90
N SER A 47 14.94 -1.68 -6.10
CA SER A 47 14.23 -1.43 -4.84
C SER A 47 15.09 -0.76 -3.79
N LEU A 48 16.39 -1.06 -3.74
CA LEU A 48 17.33 -0.46 -2.80
C LEU A 48 17.59 1.01 -3.18
N GLU A 49 17.81 1.30 -4.46
CA GLU A 49 17.98 2.66 -4.99
C GLU A 49 16.80 3.54 -4.60
N PHE A 50 15.58 3.08 -4.86
CA PHE A 50 14.38 3.82 -4.47
C PHE A 50 14.30 4.09 -2.96
N LYS A 51 14.64 3.11 -2.12
CA LYS A 51 14.66 3.28 -0.65
C LYS A 51 15.74 4.25 -0.20
N VAL A 52 16.91 4.22 -0.84
CA VAL A 52 18.03 5.11 -0.53
C VAL A 52 17.68 6.54 -0.94
N ASP A 53 17.10 6.72 -2.12
CA ASP A 53 16.59 8.02 -2.58
C ASP A 53 15.52 8.57 -1.66
N ASP A 54 14.57 7.74 -1.24
CA ASP A 54 13.52 8.12 -0.28
C ASP A 54 14.12 8.55 1.07
N HIS A 55 15.18 7.86 1.53
CA HIS A 55 15.87 8.19 2.77
C HIS A 55 16.61 9.54 2.69
N PHE A 56 17.29 9.83 1.57
CA PHE A 56 18.02 11.10 1.42
C PHE A 56 17.12 12.29 1.08
N ARG A 57 16.08 12.09 0.26
CA ARG A 57 15.19 13.18 -0.20
C ARG A 57 13.99 13.40 0.71
N GLY A 58 13.65 12.43 1.56
CA GLY A 58 12.59 12.54 2.57
C GLY A 58 11.26 13.03 1.98
N GLU A 59 10.79 14.19 2.43
CA GLU A 59 9.50 14.76 2.03
C GLU A 59 9.43 15.17 0.55
N PHE A 60 10.58 15.45 -0.07
CA PHE A 60 10.68 15.81 -1.50
C PHE A 60 10.79 14.59 -2.41
N SER A 61 10.80 13.38 -1.85
CA SER A 61 10.78 12.14 -2.62
C SER A 61 9.52 12.07 -3.48
N ALA A 62 9.66 11.58 -4.71
CA ALA A 62 8.52 11.32 -5.60
C ALA A 62 7.47 10.42 -4.94
N LYS A 63 7.91 9.52 -4.05
CA LYS A 63 7.05 8.66 -3.25
C LYS A 63 6.20 9.45 -2.25
N SER A 64 6.80 10.36 -1.50
CA SER A 64 6.11 11.22 -0.53
C SER A 64 5.01 12.05 -1.20
N ILE A 65 5.34 12.67 -2.34
CA ILE A 65 4.38 13.45 -3.14
C ILE A 65 3.23 12.56 -3.64
N LEU A 66 3.54 11.36 -4.12
CA LEU A 66 2.54 10.40 -4.60
C LEU A 66 1.62 9.94 -3.46
N ASP A 67 2.18 9.63 -2.30
CA ASP A 67 1.44 9.17 -1.12
C ASP A 67 0.54 10.28 -0.55
N GLU A 68 1.00 11.52 -0.54
CA GLU A 68 0.18 12.67 -0.14
C GLU A 68 -1.01 12.87 -1.10
N ASN A 69 -0.76 12.79 -2.41
CA ASN A 69 -1.82 12.84 -3.41
C ASN A 69 -2.83 11.69 -3.25
N ARG A 70 -2.35 10.48 -2.93
CA ARG A 70 -3.22 9.33 -2.63
C ARG A 70 -4.05 9.56 -1.36
N ARG A 71 -3.46 10.10 -0.30
CA ARG A 71 -4.16 10.46 0.95
C ARG A 71 -5.25 11.49 0.70
N LYS A 72 -4.94 12.60 0.00
CA LYS A 72 -5.92 13.63 -0.38
C LYS A 72 -7.09 13.06 -1.19
N LYS A 73 -6.80 12.21 -2.19
CA LYS A 73 -7.84 11.53 -2.98
C LYS A 73 -8.71 10.61 -2.11
N LYS A 74 -8.12 9.83 -1.20
CA LYS A 74 -8.85 8.95 -0.27
C LYS A 74 -9.75 9.75 0.67
N LEU A 75 -9.23 10.84 1.25
CA LEU A 75 -9.98 11.75 2.13
C LEU A 75 -11.16 12.39 1.39
N SER A 76 -10.96 12.86 0.16
CA SER A 76 -12.04 13.43 -0.66
C SER A 76 -13.14 12.40 -0.94
N LYS A 77 -12.78 11.17 -1.30
CA LYS A 77 -13.75 10.06 -1.48
C LYS A 77 -14.52 9.78 -0.19
N MET A 78 -13.84 9.66 0.95
CA MET A 78 -14.47 9.43 2.26
C MET A 78 -15.43 10.56 2.66
N ARG A 79 -15.06 11.82 2.40
CA ARG A 79 -15.95 12.98 2.68
C ARG A 79 -17.23 12.91 1.83
N LYS A 80 -17.10 12.55 0.55
CA LYS A 80 -18.25 12.40 -0.36
C LYS A 80 -19.17 11.26 0.07
N THR A 81 -18.61 10.09 0.42
CA THR A 81 -19.41 8.95 0.88
C THR A 81 -20.10 9.26 2.21
N LYS A 82 -19.40 9.88 3.17
CA LYS A 82 -19.98 10.30 4.46
C LYS A 82 -21.14 11.29 4.26
N LYS A 83 -21.00 12.27 3.37
CA LYS A 83 -22.07 13.22 3.03
C LYS A 83 -23.29 12.51 2.40
N LYS A 84 -23.06 11.58 1.49
CA LYS A 84 -24.14 10.77 0.87
C LYS A 84 -24.88 9.93 1.92
N LEU A 85 -24.14 9.28 2.81
CA LEU A 85 -24.71 8.46 3.88
C LEU A 85 -25.56 9.29 4.84
N ARG A 86 -25.10 10.50 5.21
CA ARG A 86 -25.86 11.41 6.08
C ARG A 86 -27.20 11.80 5.45
N LYS A 87 -27.20 12.19 4.18
CA LYS A 87 -28.43 12.51 3.42
C LYS A 87 -29.40 11.35 3.32
N LEU A 88 -28.89 10.13 3.14
CA LEU A 88 -29.73 8.94 3.07
C LEU A 88 -30.41 8.67 4.42
N LYS A 89 -29.66 8.85 5.53
CA LYS A 89 -30.21 8.75 6.89
C LYS A 89 -31.27 9.82 7.16
N GLU A 90 -31.00 11.09 6.80
CA GLU A 90 -31.94 12.20 6.93
C GLU A 90 -33.27 11.89 6.18
N ARG A 91 -33.19 11.43 4.93
CA ARG A 91 -34.36 11.02 4.14
C ARG A 91 -35.13 9.83 4.75
N GLN A 92 -34.41 8.87 5.32
CA GLN A 92 -35.04 7.72 6.00
C GLN A 92 -35.75 8.13 7.29
N SER A 93 -35.15 9.04 8.09
CA SER A 93 -35.81 9.57 9.27
C SER A 93 -37.05 10.40 8.92
N GLU A 94 -36.99 11.20 7.86
CA GLU A 94 -38.14 11.97 7.37
C GLU A 94 -39.29 11.04 6.95
N SER A 95 -39.01 9.97 6.17
CA SER A 95 -40.04 9.00 5.78
C SER A 95 -40.65 8.24 6.98
N THR A 96 -39.86 7.92 8.01
CA THR A 96 -40.39 7.22 9.20
C THR A 96 -41.24 8.11 10.10
N THR A 97 -41.10 9.43 10.00
CA THR A 97 -41.85 10.38 10.84
C THR A 97 -43.23 10.67 10.25
N ASP A 98 -43.35 10.65 8.92
CA ASP A 98 -44.60 10.86 8.18
C ASP A 98 -45.57 9.67 8.31
N ASP A 99 -45.07 8.43 8.25
CA ASP A 99 -45.90 7.23 8.46
C ASP A 99 -46.51 7.14 9.87
N SER A 100 -45.86 7.74 10.88
CA SER A 100 -46.37 7.79 12.27
C SER A 100 -47.38 8.90 12.53
N GLN A 101 -47.56 9.87 11.62
CA GLN A 101 -48.58 10.94 11.72
C GLN A 101 -49.87 10.63 10.94
N SER A 102 -49.86 9.59 10.10
CA SER A 102 -51.00 9.17 9.26
C SER A 102 -52.03 8.27 9.98
N PHE A 103 -51.86 8.00 11.28
CA PHE A 103 -52.67 7.03 12.04
C PHE A 103 -53.60 7.63 13.12
N TYR A 104 -53.87 8.94 13.08
CA TYR A 104 -54.89 9.59 13.91
C TYR A 104 -55.91 10.35 13.07
#